data_AF-A0A086LK42-F1
#
_entry.id   AF-A0A086LK42-F1
#
_cell.length_a   1.000
_cell.length_b   1.000
_cell.length_c   1.000
_cell.angle_alpha   90.00
_cell.angle_beta   90.00
_cell.angle_gamma   90.00
#
_symmetry.space_group_name_H-M   'P 1'
#
loop_
_entity.id
_entity.type
_entity.pdbx_description
1 polymer ?
#
loop_
_entity_poly.entity_id
_entity_poly.type
_entity_poly.pdbx_seq_one_letter_code
_entity_poly.pdbx_strand_id
1 'polypeptide(L)'
;MASTAPSSLAARADPYYAARDETAEGIKDLERSFRDWQQQRGADPKRHANAGRRLLETLEELLGEVATIEKTVEAAERHAARFGLAPEEVQQRRAFVVAQRDLLKHIQSRIL
;
A
#
# COMPACT_ATOMS: atom_id res chain seq x y z
N MET A 1 33.37 -24.27 24.92
CA MET A 1 32.23 -24.73 24.08
C MET A 1 31.29 -23.54 23.92
N ALA A 2 31.43 -22.79 22.83
CA ALA A 2 30.50 -21.69 22.53
C ALA A 2 29.27 -22.31 21.88
N SER A 3 28.15 -22.32 22.60
CA SER A 3 26.86 -22.75 22.06
C SER A 3 26.31 -21.57 21.25
N THR A 4 26.59 -21.58 19.95
CA THR A 4 26.07 -20.59 19.00
C THR A 4 24.79 -21.13 18.37
N ALA A 5 23.67 -20.84 18.99
CA ALA A 5 22.40 -20.67 18.29
C ALA A 5 21.66 -19.53 19.03
N PRO A 6 20.93 -18.64 18.34
CA PRO A 6 20.28 -18.86 17.05
C PRO A 6 20.53 -17.74 16.03
N SER A 7 20.61 -18.07 14.74
CA SER A 7 20.32 -17.07 13.70
C SER A 7 19.28 -17.63 12.74
N SER A 8 18.07 -17.80 13.25
CA SER A 8 16.84 -17.82 12.46
C SER A 8 16.48 -16.42 11.93
N LEU A 9 17.45 -15.52 11.78
CA LEU A 9 17.35 -14.24 11.08
C LEU A 9 16.94 -14.40 9.60
N ALA A 10 16.92 -15.64 9.11
CA ALA A 10 16.47 -16.04 7.78
C ALA A 10 15.22 -16.94 7.79
N ALA A 11 14.52 -17.09 8.93
CA ALA A 11 13.17 -17.66 8.95
C ALA A 11 12.17 -16.60 8.47
N ARG A 12 12.30 -16.23 7.18
CA ARG A 12 11.39 -15.43 6.34
C ARG A 12 10.75 -14.21 7.04
N ALA A 13 11.31 -13.02 6.81
CA ALA A 13 10.48 -11.81 6.85
C ALA A 13 9.26 -12.05 5.93
N ASP A 14 8.05 -12.02 6.48
CA ASP A 14 6.83 -12.28 5.72
C ASP A 14 6.76 -11.28 4.55
N PRO A 15 6.76 -11.75 3.28
CA PRO A 15 6.75 -10.86 2.11
C PRO A 15 5.55 -9.92 2.10
N TYR A 16 4.47 -10.25 2.82
CA TYR A 16 3.36 -9.35 3.05
C TYR A 16 3.81 -8.01 3.65
N TYR A 17 4.65 -8.01 4.69
CA TYR A 17 5.03 -6.77 5.36
C TYR A 17 5.95 -5.91 4.50
N ALA A 18 6.83 -6.53 3.71
CA ALA A 18 7.65 -5.81 2.74
C ALA A 18 6.78 -5.07 1.70
N ALA A 19 5.83 -5.78 1.08
CA ALA A 19 4.90 -5.19 0.13
C ALA A 19 3.98 -4.14 0.79
N ARG A 20 3.50 -4.40 2.01
CA ARG A 20 2.71 -3.45 2.78
C ARG A 20 3.45 -2.13 2.98
N ASP A 21 4.71 -2.20 3.40
CA ASP A 21 5.51 -1.03 3.72
C ASP A 21 5.89 -0.25 2.46
N GLU A 22 6.27 -0.94 1.39
CA GLU A 22 6.55 -0.32 0.08
C GLU A 22 5.33 0.42 -0.47
N THR A 23 4.17 -0.25 -0.53
CA THR A 23 2.92 0.38 -0.98
C THR A 23 2.49 1.52 -0.05
N ALA A 24 2.68 1.39 1.27
CA ALA A 24 2.34 2.47 2.21
C ALA A 24 3.22 3.71 2.02
N GLU A 25 4.51 3.56 1.74
CA GLU A 25 5.38 4.68 1.39
C GLU A 25 4.97 5.30 0.06
N GLY A 26 4.68 4.49 -0.96
CA GLY A 26 4.17 4.99 -2.25
C GLY A 26 2.88 5.81 -2.11
N ILE A 27 1.95 5.37 -1.26
CA ILE A 27 0.71 6.11 -0.99
C ILE A 27 0.99 7.41 -0.23
N LYS A 28 1.90 7.43 0.75
CA LYS A 28 2.31 8.67 1.42
C LYS A 28 2.91 9.68 0.44
N ASP A 29 3.64 9.20 -0.55
CA ASP A 29 4.26 10.03 -1.59
C ASP A 29 3.21 10.59 -2.56
N LEU A 30 2.22 9.77 -2.93
CA LEU A 30 1.05 10.20 -3.69
C LEU A 30 0.26 11.27 -2.92
N GLU A 31 0.00 11.08 -1.62
CA GLU A 31 -0.69 12.06 -0.78
C GLU A 31 0.03 13.40 -0.71
N ARG A 32 1.36 13.40 -0.59
CA ARG A 32 2.16 14.63 -0.63
C ARG A 32 2.01 15.32 -1.99
N SER A 33 2.17 14.56 -3.07
CA SER A 33 2.06 15.07 -4.43
C SER A 33 0.66 15.60 -4.74
N PHE A 34 -0.39 14.96 -4.19
CA PHE A 34 -1.77 15.41 -4.31
C PHE A 34 -2.01 16.73 -3.57
N ARG A 35 -1.49 16.89 -2.34
CA ARG A 35 -1.57 18.16 -1.61
C ARG A 35 -0.88 19.29 -2.37
N ASP A 36 0.31 19.03 -2.92
CA ASP A 36 1.05 20.02 -3.71
C ASP A 36 0.28 20.40 -4.98
N TRP A 37 -0.35 19.43 -5.65
CA TRP A 37 -1.20 19.68 -6.81
C TRP A 37 -2.41 20.55 -6.45
N GLN A 38 -3.10 20.27 -5.34
CA GLN A 38 -4.22 21.08 -4.86
C GLN A 38 -3.82 22.54 -4.58
N GLN A 39 -2.60 22.76 -4.04
CA GLN A 39 -2.08 24.10 -3.77
C GLN A 39 -1.68 24.86 -5.04
N GLN A 40 -1.39 24.17 -6.14
CA GLN A 40 -1.03 24.77 -7.43
C GLN A 40 -2.25 25.24 -8.26
N ARG A 41 -3.47 25.06 -7.73
CA ARG A 41 -4.74 25.39 -8.39
C ARG A 41 -4.90 26.91 -8.53
N GLY A 42 -4.28 27.47 -9.57
CA GLY A 42 -4.29 28.91 -9.87
C GLY A 42 -3.02 29.44 -10.51
N ALA A 43 -1.94 28.64 -10.57
CA ALA A 43 -0.70 29.03 -11.24
C ALA A 43 -0.79 28.88 -12.77
N ASP A 44 -0.52 27.68 -13.29
CA ASP A 44 -0.55 27.36 -14.73
C ASP A 44 -1.53 26.20 -14.96
N PRO A 45 -2.65 26.43 -15.68
CA PRO A 45 -3.65 25.39 -15.96
C PRO A 45 -3.10 24.16 -16.68
N LYS A 46 -2.13 24.33 -17.60
CA LYS A 46 -1.53 23.19 -18.33
C LYS A 46 -0.63 22.38 -17.41
N ARG A 47 0.19 23.05 -16.59
CA ARG A 47 1.04 22.38 -15.61
C ARG A 47 0.22 21.65 -14.57
N HIS A 48 -0.84 22.26 -14.07
CA HIS A 48 -1.77 21.65 -13.13
C HIS A 48 -2.48 20.43 -13.73
N ALA A 49 -2.96 20.52 -14.98
CA ALA A 49 -3.57 19.37 -15.68
C ALA A 49 -2.57 18.22 -15.88
N ASN A 50 -1.34 18.51 -16.30
CA ASN A 50 -0.29 17.50 -16.49
C ASN A 50 0.11 16.83 -15.17
N ALA A 51 0.20 17.59 -14.08
CA ALA A 51 0.46 17.05 -12.75
C ALA A 51 -0.70 16.16 -12.28
N GLY A 52 -1.95 16.55 -12.53
CA GLY A 52 -3.13 15.72 -12.26
C GLY A 52 -3.11 14.39 -13.01
N ARG A 53 -2.71 14.40 -14.28
CA ARG A 53 -2.55 13.15 -15.07
C ARG A 53 -1.49 12.22 -14.48
N ARG A 54 -0.33 12.75 -14.08
CA ARG A 54 0.72 11.94 -13.44
C ARG A 54 0.25 11.34 -12.11
N LEU A 55 -0.51 12.10 -11.32
CA LEU A 55 -1.12 11.57 -10.09
C LEU A 55 -2.08 10.41 -10.38
N LEU A 56 -2.87 10.48 -11.47
CA LEU A 56 -3.76 9.39 -11.87
C LEU A 56 -2.97 8.14 -12.31
N GLU A 57 -1.86 8.31 -13.03
CA GLU A 57 -0.97 7.20 -13.44
C GLU A 57 -0.39 6.49 -12.21
N THR A 58 0.20 7.23 -11.26
CA THR A 58 0.72 6.67 -10.00
C THR A 58 -0.38 6.04 -9.14
N LEU A 59 -1.58 6.63 -9.15
CA LEU A 59 -2.73 6.10 -8.42
C LEU A 59 -3.21 4.76 -8.98
N GLU A 60 -3.22 4.59 -10.31
CA GLU A 60 -3.56 3.33 -10.96
C GLU A 60 -2.57 2.22 -10.62
N GLU A 61 -1.26 2.54 -10.62
CA GLU A 61 -0.20 1.61 -10.19
C GLU A 61 -0.42 1.15 -8.75
N LEU A 62 -0.61 2.09 -7.80
CA LEU A 62 -0.83 1.79 -6.39
C LEU A 62 -2.14 1.02 -6.14
N LEU A 63 -3.20 1.29 -6.90
CA LEU A 63 -4.43 0.47 -6.84
C LEU A 63 -4.15 -0.98 -7.25
N GLY A 64 -3.30 -1.20 -8.27
CA GLY A 64 -2.85 -2.52 -8.68
C GLY A 64 -2.05 -3.25 -7.61
N GLU A 65 -1.15 -2.54 -6.93
CA GLU A 65 -0.39 -3.07 -5.78
C GLU A 65 -1.30 -3.46 -4.62
N VAL A 66 -2.19 -2.55 -4.20
CA VAL A 66 -3.16 -2.81 -3.12
C VAL A 66 -4.05 -4.01 -3.46
N ALA A 67 -4.50 -4.14 -4.71
CA ALA A 67 -5.27 -5.30 -5.16
C ALA A 67 -4.46 -6.61 -5.15
N THR A 68 -3.14 -6.53 -5.37
CA THR A 68 -2.25 -7.69 -5.25
C THR A 68 -2.10 -8.09 -3.79
N ILE A 69 -1.91 -7.12 -2.89
CA ILE A 69 -1.88 -7.35 -1.44
C ILE A 69 -3.22 -7.96 -0.96
N GLU A 70 -4.36 -7.46 -1.45
CA GLU A 70 -5.69 -8.00 -1.15
C GLU A 70 -5.76 -9.51 -1.44
N LYS A 71 -5.33 -9.92 -2.65
CA LYS A 71 -5.27 -11.34 -3.03
C LYS A 71 -4.35 -12.16 -2.13
N THR A 72 -3.20 -11.61 -1.73
CA THR A 72 -2.28 -12.28 -0.79
C THR A 72 -2.92 -12.46 0.57
N VAL A 73 -3.63 -11.46 1.08
CA VAL A 73 -4.35 -11.53 2.37
C VAL A 73 -5.47 -12.56 2.30
N GLU A 74 -6.26 -12.59 1.22
CA GLU A 74 -7.29 -13.60 1.03
C GLU A 74 -6.71 -15.02 0.99
N ALA A 75 -5.58 -15.23 0.31
CA ALA A 75 -4.92 -16.53 0.28
C ALA A 75 -4.38 -16.93 1.66
N ALA A 76 -3.82 -15.98 2.39
CA ALA A 76 -3.31 -16.17 3.74
C ALA A 76 -4.43 -16.55 4.72
N GLU A 77 -5.60 -15.93 4.62
CA GLU A 77 -6.78 -16.24 5.43
C GLU A 77 -7.36 -17.63 5.16
N ARG A 78 -7.51 -18.00 3.88
CA ARG A 78 -7.99 -19.35 3.50
C ARG A 78 -7.09 -20.47 4.04
N HIS A 79 -5.83 -20.15 4.30
CA HIS A 79 -4.82 -21.09 4.79
C HIS A 79 -4.21 -20.64 6.13
N ALA A 80 -4.94 -19.86 6.94
CA ALA A 80 -4.40 -19.23 8.14
C ALA A 80 -3.81 -20.26 9.13
N ALA A 81 -4.52 -21.38 9.34
CA ALA A 81 -4.04 -22.49 10.18
C ALA A 81 -2.73 -23.12 9.67
N ARG A 82 -2.51 -23.16 8.35
CA ARG A 82 -1.28 -23.67 7.73
C ARG A 82 -0.11 -22.70 7.88
N PHE A 83 -0.39 -21.41 7.91
CA PHE A 83 0.62 -20.36 8.06
C PHE A 83 0.82 -19.91 9.52
N GLY A 84 0.06 -20.45 10.46
CA GLY A 84 0.11 -20.04 11.87
C GLY A 84 -0.32 -18.58 12.08
N LEU A 85 -1.18 -18.04 11.20
CA LEU A 85 -1.66 -16.66 11.29
C LEU A 85 -2.81 -16.56 12.29
N ALA A 86 -2.67 -15.64 13.24
CA ALA A 86 -3.72 -15.31 14.19
C ALA A 86 -4.90 -14.60 13.48
N PRO A 87 -6.15 -14.80 13.93
CA PRO A 87 -7.31 -14.09 13.37
C PRO A 87 -7.16 -12.57 13.40
N GLU A 88 -6.56 -12.04 14.48
CA GLU A 88 -6.31 -10.61 14.67
C GLU A 88 -5.34 -10.07 13.61
N GLU A 89 -4.30 -10.85 13.27
CA GLU A 89 -3.35 -10.50 12.23
C GLU A 89 -4.05 -10.42 10.87
N VAL A 90 -4.85 -11.44 10.51
CA VAL A 90 -5.63 -11.42 9.25
C VAL A 90 -6.54 -10.21 9.18
N GLN A 91 -7.21 -9.87 10.29
CA GLN A 91 -8.07 -8.69 10.37
C GLN A 91 -7.30 -7.38 10.15
N GLN A 92 -6.12 -7.24 10.76
CA GLN A 92 -5.25 -6.07 10.54
C GLN A 92 -4.84 -5.95 9.07
N ARG A 93 -4.48 -7.06 8.43
CA ARG A 93 -4.10 -7.05 7.01
C ARG A 93 -5.25 -6.63 6.10
N ARG A 94 -6.47 -7.11 6.38
CA ARG A 94 -7.69 -6.69 5.67
C ARG A 94 -7.99 -5.20 5.89
N ALA A 95 -7.89 -4.73 7.13
CA ALA A 95 -8.15 -3.34 7.47
C ALA A 95 -7.18 -2.39 6.73
N PHE A 96 -5.90 -2.78 6.61
CA PHE A 96 -4.92 -2.05 5.82
C PHE A 96 -5.38 -1.90 4.36
N VAL A 97 -5.71 -3.00 3.69
CA VAL A 97 -6.13 -2.99 2.27
C VAL A 97 -7.36 -2.10 2.06
N VAL A 98 -8.37 -2.23 2.93
CA VAL A 98 -9.59 -1.41 2.85
C VAL A 98 -9.25 0.07 3.00
N ALA A 99 -8.48 0.43 4.02
CA ALA A 99 -8.11 1.82 4.29
C ALA A 99 -7.31 2.43 3.12
N GLN A 100 -6.33 1.72 2.58
CA GLN A 100 -5.52 2.20 1.46
C GLN A 100 -6.37 2.38 0.19
N ARG A 101 -7.23 1.40 -0.12
CA ARG A 101 -8.12 1.48 -1.29
C ARG A 101 -9.09 2.65 -1.20
N ASP A 102 -9.67 2.88 -0.03
CA ASP A 102 -10.62 3.97 0.18
C ASP A 102 -9.94 5.34 0.10
N LEU A 103 -8.71 5.47 0.61
CA LEU A 103 -7.88 6.66 0.45
C LEU A 103 -7.54 6.92 -1.03
N LEU A 104 -7.10 5.91 -1.78
CA LEU A 104 -6.80 6.04 -3.20
C LEU A 104 -8.04 6.46 -3.99
N LYS A 105 -9.19 5.84 -3.75
CA LYS A 105 -10.47 6.24 -4.38
C LYS A 105 -10.86 7.68 -4.02
N HIS A 106 -10.62 8.09 -2.77
CA HIS A 106 -10.86 9.46 -2.35
C HIS A 106 -10.03 10.44 -3.19
N ILE A 107 -8.71 10.21 -3.31
CA ILE A 107 -7.81 11.04 -4.11
C ILE A 107 -8.26 11.06 -5.58
N GLN A 108 -8.59 9.90 -6.15
CA GLN A 108 -9.04 9.77 -7.53
C GLN A 108 -10.27 10.65 -7.81
N SER A 109 -11.27 10.62 -6.92
CA SER A 109 -12.50 11.40 -7.04
C SER A 109 -12.32 12.93 -6.99
N ARG A 110 -11.15 13.39 -6.55
CA ARG A 110 -10.81 14.83 -6.46
C ARG A 110 -10.04 15.34 -7.67
N ILE A 111 -9.45 14.43 -8.44
CA ILE A 111 -8.66 14.76 -9.64
C ILE A 111 -9.53 14.69 -10.89
N LEU A 112 -10.43 13.71 -10.96
CA LEU A 112 -11.46 13.58 -12.00
C LEU A 112 -12.55 14.64 -11.84
#